data_AF-A0AAU2S3W1-F1
#
_entry.id   AF-A0AAU2S3W1-F1
#
_cell.length_a   1.000
_cell.length_b   1.000
_cell.length_c   1.000
_cell.angle_alpha   90.00
_cell.angle_beta   90.00
_cell.angle_gamma   90.00
#
_symmetry.space_group_name_H-M   'P 1'
#
loop_
_entity.id
_entity.type
_entity.pdbx_description
1 polymer ?
#
loop_
_entity_poly.entity_id
_entity_poly.type
_entity_poly.pdbx_seq_one_letter_code
_entity_poly.pdbx_strand_id
1 'polypeptide(L)'
;MGIRQRKRRRPSGPTQITARLAIPFVGDITGTWEPADAERSAAWELYLELVTRVSVEELDPEEGFLREALSSLYTFFDTTREILRRYGPEVAPPLAPGHVSFGVLAVTVLNRVLRPLLSSWHPRLTAYESQRPEGVDPVVWERQWEHADALRAQIAEVRVTLASLAENLREVADVSDLINLPAPRWPESTAPAGRVSPEGAQS
;
A
#
# COMPACT_ATOMS: atom_id res chain seq x y z
N MET A 1 -16.19 -16.92 40.23
CA MET A 1 -16.53 -16.76 38.79
C MET A 1 -16.41 -15.28 38.47
N GLY A 2 -15.24 -14.83 38.00
CA GLY A 2 -14.96 -13.40 37.78
C GLY A 2 -15.22 -13.03 36.32
N ILE A 3 -16.26 -12.24 36.06
CA ILE A 3 -16.54 -11.66 34.75
C ILE A 3 -15.41 -10.66 34.43
N ARG A 4 -14.46 -11.05 33.59
CA ARG A 4 -13.51 -10.11 33.00
C ARG A 4 -14.29 -9.15 32.11
N GLN A 5 -14.61 -7.96 32.63
CA GLN A 5 -15.04 -6.84 31.81
C GLN A 5 -13.92 -6.55 30.79
N ARG A 6 -14.15 -6.91 29.52
CA ARG A 6 -13.35 -6.39 28.40
C ARG A 6 -13.54 -4.88 28.41
N LYS A 7 -12.55 -4.14 28.92
CA LYS A 7 -12.43 -2.69 28.71
C LYS A 7 -12.54 -2.47 27.19
N ARG A 8 -13.67 -1.95 26.71
CA ARG A 8 -13.78 -1.42 25.34
C ARG A 8 -12.70 -0.34 25.23
N ARG A 9 -11.62 -0.61 24.49
CA ARG A 9 -10.68 0.43 24.08
C ARG A 9 -11.52 1.47 23.35
N ARG A 10 -11.39 2.75 23.73
CA ARG A 10 -11.94 3.83 22.91
C ARG A 10 -11.30 3.71 21.53
N PRO A 11 -12.04 3.95 20.43
CA PRO A 11 -11.43 4.03 19.13
C PRO A 11 -10.32 5.09 19.20
N SER A 12 -9.07 4.69 19.01
CA SER A 12 -8.00 5.62 18.65
C SER A 12 -8.13 5.87 17.15
N GLY A 13 -8.09 7.13 16.74
CA GLY A 13 -8.15 7.53 15.35
C GLY A 13 -9.26 8.50 14.97
N PRO A 14 -9.26 8.99 13.72
CA PRO A 14 -10.20 9.99 13.25
C PRO A 14 -11.61 9.45 13.23
N THR A 15 -12.59 10.25 13.65
CA THR A 15 -14.02 9.88 13.58
C THR A 15 -14.52 9.80 12.13
N GLN A 16 -13.89 10.57 11.25
CA GLN A 16 -14.22 10.67 9.83
C GLN A 16 -12.98 11.09 9.05
N ILE A 17 -12.82 10.57 7.84
CA ILE A 17 -11.84 11.04 6.85
C ILE A 17 -12.51 11.27 5.49
N THR A 18 -11.85 12.02 4.62
CA THR A 18 -12.22 12.08 3.20
C THR A 18 -11.37 11.07 2.45
N ALA A 19 -11.98 9.96 2.04
CA ALA A 19 -11.28 8.95 1.28
C ALA A 19 -11.21 9.34 -0.21
N ARG A 20 -10.02 9.20 -0.80
CA ARG A 20 -9.81 9.41 -2.25
C ARG A 20 -9.06 8.23 -2.85
N LEU A 21 -9.55 7.73 -3.98
CA LEU A 21 -8.91 6.66 -4.74
C LEU A 21 -8.88 7.05 -6.22
N ALA A 22 -7.69 7.23 -6.77
CA ALA A 22 -7.51 7.44 -8.21
C ALA A 22 -7.63 6.09 -8.93
N ILE A 23 -8.55 5.93 -9.89
CA ILE A 23 -8.71 4.70 -10.66
C ILE A 23 -8.23 4.93 -12.10
N PRO A 24 -7.29 4.09 -12.61
CA PRO A 24 -6.80 4.23 -13.97
C PRO A 24 -7.96 4.17 -14.97
N PHE A 25 -8.00 5.12 -15.91
CA PHE A 25 -8.98 5.22 -17.00
C PHE A 25 -10.45 5.45 -16.60
N VAL A 26 -10.79 5.48 -15.30
CA VAL A 26 -12.16 5.66 -14.79
C VAL A 26 -12.31 7.00 -14.05
N GLY A 27 -11.23 7.56 -13.51
CA GLY A 27 -11.21 8.80 -12.75
C GLY A 27 -11.13 8.57 -11.24
N ASP A 28 -11.41 9.60 -10.45
CA ASP A 28 -11.25 9.56 -9.00
C ASP A 28 -12.56 9.21 -8.29
N ILE A 29 -12.48 8.29 -7.33
CA ILE A 29 -13.53 8.09 -6.33
C ILE A 29 -13.18 8.96 -5.13
N THR A 30 -14.13 9.78 -4.70
CA THR A 30 -14.05 10.51 -3.44
C THR A 30 -15.30 10.20 -2.60
N GLY A 31 -15.11 10.00 -1.31
CA GLY A 31 -16.25 9.78 -0.41
C GLY A 31 -15.87 10.01 1.04
N THR A 32 -16.89 10.23 1.86
CA THR A 32 -16.73 10.34 3.31
C THR A 32 -16.61 8.95 3.91
N TRP A 33 -15.61 8.72 4.75
CA TRP A 33 -15.43 7.46 5.46
C TRP A 33 -15.48 7.68 6.96
N GLU A 34 -16.47 7.08 7.62
CA GLU A 34 -16.63 7.05 9.08
C GLU A 34 -16.34 5.64 9.60
N PRO A 35 -15.06 5.28 9.84
CA PRO A 35 -14.68 3.88 10.02
C PRO A 35 -15.09 3.32 11.38
N ALA A 36 -15.76 2.16 11.34
CA ALA A 36 -16.01 1.33 12.51
C ALA A 36 -14.74 0.60 12.99
N ASP A 37 -14.76 0.06 14.22
CA ASP A 37 -13.60 -0.64 14.81
C ASP A 37 -13.08 -1.81 13.95
N ALA A 38 -13.99 -2.54 13.29
CA ALA A 38 -13.66 -3.62 12.36
C ALA A 38 -12.93 -3.08 11.12
N GLU A 39 -13.37 -1.94 10.57
CA GLU A 39 -12.73 -1.29 9.42
C GLU A 39 -11.34 -0.75 9.76
N ARG A 40 -11.14 -0.21 10.97
CA ARG A 40 -9.80 0.22 11.42
C ARG A 40 -8.81 -0.94 11.51
N SER A 41 -9.29 -2.06 12.06
CA SER A 41 -8.48 -3.27 12.20
C SER A 41 -8.14 -3.88 10.83
N ALA A 42 -9.12 -3.95 9.92
CA ALA A 42 -8.93 -4.38 8.55
C ALA A 42 -8.01 -3.42 7.76
N ALA A 43 -8.13 -2.11 7.99
CA ALA A 43 -7.29 -1.11 7.36
C ALA A 43 -5.82 -1.26 7.75
N TRP A 44 -5.53 -1.49 9.03
CA TRP A 44 -4.18 -1.79 9.48
C TRP A 44 -3.58 -3.01 8.78
N GLU A 45 -4.33 -4.11 8.70
CA GLU A 45 -3.84 -5.34 8.05
C GLU A 45 -3.59 -5.12 6.56
N LEU A 46 -4.52 -4.49 5.84
CA LEU A 46 -4.34 -4.24 4.41
C LEU A 46 -3.24 -3.21 4.14
N TYR A 47 -3.07 -2.22 5.02
CA TYR A 47 -1.98 -1.25 4.95
C TYR A 47 -0.62 -1.94 5.06
N LEU A 48 -0.44 -2.82 6.05
CA LEU A 48 0.80 -3.61 6.19
C LEU A 48 1.11 -4.43 4.94
N GLU A 49 0.10 -5.07 4.37
CA GLU A 49 0.25 -5.84 3.12
C GLU A 49 0.69 -4.95 1.96
N LEU A 50 0.19 -3.73 1.86
CA LEU A 50 0.60 -2.80 0.80
C LEU A 50 2.05 -2.34 0.98
N VAL A 51 2.42 -1.85 2.17
CA VAL A 51 3.73 -1.22 2.39
C VAL A 51 4.90 -2.19 2.46
N THR A 52 4.65 -3.49 2.57
CA THR A 52 5.69 -4.53 2.62
C THR A 52 5.84 -5.31 1.32
N ARG A 53 5.00 -5.04 0.32
CA ARG A 53 5.05 -5.72 -0.98
C ARG A 53 5.87 -4.92 -1.99
N VAL A 54 6.69 -5.64 -2.76
CA VAL A 54 7.44 -5.18 -3.93
C VAL A 54 6.56 -4.41 -4.94
N SER A 55 5.25 -4.65 -4.92
CA SER A 55 4.30 -3.96 -5.78
C SER A 55 4.12 -2.48 -5.48
N VAL A 56 4.53 -1.95 -4.32
CA VAL A 56 4.36 -0.51 -3.99
C VAL A 56 5.65 0.31 -4.18
N GLU A 57 6.83 -0.30 -4.11
CA GLU A 57 8.09 0.38 -4.42
C GLU A 57 8.39 0.33 -5.93
N GLU A 58 8.76 1.49 -6.49
CA GLU A 58 9.23 1.58 -7.86
C GLU A 58 10.56 0.83 -7.98
N LEU A 59 10.64 -0.13 -8.90
CA LEU A 59 11.90 -0.75 -9.29
C LEU A 59 12.44 0.07 -10.45
N ASP A 60 13.77 0.23 -10.51
CA ASP A 60 14.43 0.88 -11.65
C ASP A 60 13.96 0.24 -12.98
N PRO A 61 13.84 1.00 -14.09
CA PRO A 61 13.43 0.44 -15.38
C PRO A 61 14.25 -0.78 -15.84
N GLU A 62 15.52 -0.86 -15.43
CA GLU A 62 16.45 -1.96 -15.69
C GLU A 62 16.43 -3.03 -14.59
N GLU A 63 15.59 -2.89 -13.58
CA GLU A 63 15.43 -3.80 -12.45
C GLU A 63 14.00 -4.39 -12.40
N GLY A 64 13.88 -5.55 -11.77
CA GLY A 64 12.60 -6.21 -11.59
C GLY A 64 12.15 -7.09 -12.75
N PHE A 65 11.39 -8.12 -12.39
CA PHE A 65 10.83 -9.12 -13.28
C PHE A 65 9.30 -8.93 -13.35
N LEU A 66 8.73 -8.69 -14.54
CA LEU A 66 7.30 -8.39 -14.72
C LEU A 66 6.43 -9.54 -14.20
N ARG A 67 6.90 -10.78 -14.38
CA ARG A 67 6.29 -11.97 -13.79
C ARG A 67 6.17 -11.88 -12.28
N GLU A 68 7.19 -11.41 -11.57
CA GLU A 68 7.14 -11.23 -10.11
C GLU A 68 6.17 -10.12 -9.71
N ALA A 69 6.19 -8.99 -10.42
CA ALA A 69 5.28 -7.88 -10.17
C ALA A 69 3.81 -8.32 -10.32
N LEU A 70 3.47 -9.01 -11.42
CA LEU A 70 2.12 -9.55 -11.64
C LEU A 70 1.74 -10.60 -10.59
N SER A 71 2.67 -11.47 -10.20
CA SER A 71 2.42 -12.51 -9.19
C SER A 71 2.18 -11.92 -7.80
N SER A 72 2.90 -10.85 -7.44
CA SER A 72 2.68 -10.11 -6.20
C SER A 72 1.29 -9.44 -6.18
N LEU A 73 0.89 -8.80 -7.29
CA LEU A 73 -0.45 -8.21 -7.44
C LEU A 73 -1.57 -9.27 -7.40
N TYR A 74 -1.34 -10.45 -8.00
CA TYR A 74 -2.27 -11.57 -7.92
C TYR A 74 -2.41 -12.09 -6.48
N THR A 75 -1.30 -12.27 -5.76
CA THR A 75 -1.33 -12.72 -4.35
C THR A 75 -2.02 -11.69 -3.44
N PHE A 76 -1.88 -10.40 -3.74
CA PHE A 76 -2.57 -9.33 -3.03
C PHE A 76 -4.10 -9.42 -3.18
N PHE A 77 -4.58 -9.94 -4.32
CA PHE A 77 -6.00 -10.22 -4.55
C PHE A 77 -6.57 -11.19 -3.52
N ASP A 78 -5.88 -12.31 -3.30
CA ASP A 78 -6.31 -13.34 -2.34
C ASP A 78 -6.20 -12.87 -0.89
N THR A 79 -5.13 -12.14 -0.58
CA THR A 79 -4.91 -11.55 0.75
C THR A 79 -6.03 -10.58 1.12
N THR A 80 -6.40 -9.70 0.19
CA THR A 80 -7.52 -8.76 0.39
C THR A 80 -8.84 -9.50 0.60
N ARG A 81 -9.10 -10.58 -0.14
CA ARG A 81 -10.29 -11.42 0.04
C ARG A 81 -10.31 -12.15 1.38
N GLU A 82 -9.15 -12.54 1.89
CA GLU A 82 -9.04 -13.13 3.21
C GLU A 82 -9.42 -12.12 4.30
N ILE A 83 -8.87 -10.90 4.24
CA ILE A 83 -9.20 -9.81 5.17
C ILE A 83 -10.70 -9.52 5.14
N LEU A 84 -11.29 -9.35 3.94
CA LEU A 84 -12.75 -9.14 3.80
C LEU A 84 -13.57 -10.27 4.42
N ARG A 85 -13.16 -11.54 4.24
CA ARG A 85 -13.86 -12.70 4.85
C ARG A 85 -13.71 -12.75 6.36
N ARG A 86 -12.52 -12.41 6.89
CA ARG A 86 -12.20 -12.44 8.31
C ARG A 86 -13.03 -11.44 9.11
N TYR A 87 -13.16 -10.22 8.59
CA TYR A 87 -13.95 -9.16 9.24
C TYR A 87 -15.43 -9.18 8.89
N GLY A 88 -15.81 -9.87 7.80
CA GLY A 88 -17.20 -10.15 7.46
C GLY A 88 -17.99 -8.88 7.07
N PRO A 89 -19.32 -8.85 7.26
CA PRO A 89 -20.16 -7.74 6.80
C PRO A 89 -19.88 -6.41 7.51
N GLU A 90 -19.21 -6.42 8.67
CA GLU A 90 -18.90 -5.19 9.42
C GLU A 90 -17.97 -4.24 8.67
N VAL A 91 -17.18 -4.74 7.72
CA VAL A 91 -16.31 -3.89 6.88
C VAL A 91 -17.01 -3.41 5.59
N ALA A 92 -18.26 -3.79 5.38
CA ALA A 92 -19.07 -3.35 4.23
C ALA A 92 -20.51 -3.05 4.66
N PRO A 93 -20.73 -2.13 5.62
CA PRO A 93 -22.08 -1.77 6.04
C PRO A 93 -22.85 -1.09 4.89
N PRO A 94 -24.19 -1.05 4.94
CA PRO A 94 -24.97 -0.19 4.06
C PRO A 94 -24.54 1.27 4.18
N LEU A 95 -24.32 1.95 3.04
CA LEU A 95 -23.78 3.30 3.00
C LEU A 95 -24.83 4.32 2.54
N ALA A 96 -24.81 5.50 3.14
CA ALA A 96 -25.50 6.66 2.61
C ALA A 96 -24.81 7.16 1.32
N PRO A 97 -25.52 7.88 0.43
CA PRO A 97 -24.89 8.51 -0.73
C PRO A 97 -23.68 9.37 -0.34
N GLY A 98 -22.61 9.29 -1.12
CA GLY A 98 -21.36 10.01 -0.86
C GLY A 98 -20.45 9.40 0.22
N HIS A 99 -20.82 8.27 0.81
CA HIS A 99 -20.00 7.55 1.80
C HIS A 99 -19.31 6.33 1.19
N VAL A 100 -18.18 5.95 1.77
CA VAL A 100 -17.43 4.73 1.44
C VAL A 100 -17.15 3.91 2.70
N SER A 101 -16.75 2.65 2.49
CA SER A 101 -16.28 1.74 3.53
C SER A 101 -15.02 1.01 3.06
N PHE A 102 -14.33 0.36 3.99
CA PHE A 102 -13.19 -0.52 3.70
C PHE A 102 -13.54 -1.51 2.58
N GLY A 103 -14.68 -2.17 2.69
CA GLY A 103 -15.13 -3.19 1.76
C GLY A 103 -15.38 -2.65 0.36
N VAL A 104 -16.00 -1.46 0.24
CA VAL A 104 -16.23 -0.81 -1.05
C VAL A 104 -14.91 -0.44 -1.72
N LEU A 105 -13.97 0.16 -0.99
CA LEU A 105 -12.65 0.53 -1.53
C LEU A 105 -11.86 -0.72 -1.94
N ALA A 106 -11.78 -1.72 -1.07
CA ALA A 106 -11.07 -2.97 -1.34
C ALA A 106 -11.63 -3.69 -2.57
N VAL A 107 -12.95 -3.90 -2.64
CA VAL A 107 -13.59 -4.57 -3.78
C VAL A 107 -13.43 -3.76 -5.07
N THR A 108 -13.42 -2.43 -4.98
CA THR A 108 -13.16 -1.55 -6.11
C THR A 108 -11.74 -1.74 -6.64
N VAL A 109 -10.72 -1.73 -5.78
CA VAL A 109 -9.33 -2.02 -6.18
C VAL A 109 -9.23 -3.39 -6.82
N LEU A 110 -9.80 -4.44 -6.20
CA LEU A 110 -9.76 -5.78 -6.76
C LEU A 110 -10.37 -5.85 -8.17
N ASN A 111 -11.57 -5.32 -8.36
CA ASN A 111 -12.33 -5.55 -9.59
C ASN A 111 -12.12 -4.49 -10.68
N ARG A 112 -11.80 -3.25 -10.32
CA ARG A 112 -11.66 -2.14 -11.27
C ARG A 112 -10.20 -1.80 -11.57
N VAL A 113 -9.27 -2.17 -10.70
CA VAL A 113 -7.84 -1.84 -10.86
C VAL A 113 -7.05 -3.12 -11.17
N LEU A 114 -7.08 -4.11 -10.28
CA LEU A 114 -6.23 -5.30 -10.42
C LEU A 114 -6.75 -6.29 -11.45
N ARG A 115 -8.05 -6.61 -11.44
CA ARG A 115 -8.63 -7.60 -12.35
C ARG A 115 -8.40 -7.26 -13.84
N PRO A 116 -8.61 -6.02 -14.31
CA PRO A 116 -8.33 -5.68 -15.71
C PRO A 116 -6.86 -5.88 -16.07
N LEU A 117 -5.92 -5.41 -15.24
CA LEU A 117 -4.49 -5.61 -15.44
C LEU A 117 -4.15 -7.11 -15.52
N LEU A 118 -4.49 -7.87 -14.47
CA LEU A 118 -4.12 -9.28 -14.34
C LEU A 118 -4.71 -10.14 -15.46
N SER A 119 -5.99 -9.93 -15.79
CA SER A 119 -6.67 -10.70 -16.85
C SER A 119 -6.12 -10.42 -18.25
N SER A 120 -5.64 -9.20 -18.49
CA SER A 120 -5.05 -8.76 -19.74
C SER A 120 -3.62 -9.29 -19.91
N TRP A 121 -2.83 -9.26 -18.83
CA TRP A 121 -1.38 -9.41 -18.91
C TRP A 121 -0.86 -10.79 -18.52
N HIS A 122 -1.47 -11.50 -17.56
CA HIS A 122 -0.99 -12.84 -17.20
C HIS A 122 -0.94 -13.79 -18.40
N PRO A 123 -2.03 -13.94 -19.20
CA PRO A 123 -2.01 -14.89 -20.32
C PRO A 123 -0.99 -14.51 -21.40
N ARG A 124 -0.83 -13.21 -21.69
CA ARG A 124 0.10 -12.74 -22.70
C ARG A 124 1.55 -12.97 -22.28
N LEU A 125 1.90 -12.65 -21.03
CA LEU A 125 3.24 -12.89 -20.51
C LEU A 125 3.54 -14.40 -20.48
N THR A 126 2.59 -15.23 -20.04
CA THR A 126 2.76 -16.69 -20.03
C THR A 126 2.98 -17.24 -21.44
N ALA A 127 2.25 -16.75 -22.45
CA ALA A 127 2.44 -17.16 -23.84
C ALA A 127 3.83 -16.78 -24.36
N TYR A 128 4.34 -15.59 -24.00
CA TYR A 128 5.68 -15.14 -24.39
C TYR A 128 6.79 -15.96 -23.70
N GLU A 129 6.67 -16.18 -22.39
CA GLU A 129 7.62 -17.00 -21.62
C GLU A 129 7.71 -18.44 -22.14
N SER A 130 6.60 -19.00 -22.62
CA SER A 130 6.55 -20.37 -23.16
C SER A 130 7.36 -20.56 -24.45
N GLN A 131 7.69 -19.46 -25.14
CA GLN A 131 8.47 -19.46 -26.37
C GLN A 131 9.98 -19.32 -26.11
N ARG A 132 10.39 -19.15 -24.84
CA ARG A 132 11.79 -18.95 -24.47
C ARG A 132 12.64 -20.16 -24.89
N PRO A 133 13.69 -19.97 -25.72
CA PRO A 133 14.61 -21.05 -26.05
C PRO A 133 15.35 -21.57 -24.82
N GLU A 134 15.73 -22.84 -24.86
CA GLU A 134 16.55 -23.45 -23.80
C GLU A 134 17.91 -22.74 -23.68
N GLY A 135 18.34 -22.46 -22.45
CA GLY A 135 19.60 -21.78 -22.15
C GLY A 135 19.55 -20.24 -22.22
N VAL A 136 18.44 -19.62 -22.64
CA VAL A 136 18.27 -18.17 -22.58
C VAL A 136 17.79 -17.77 -21.18
N ASP A 137 18.43 -16.76 -20.57
CA ASP A 137 18.03 -16.23 -19.27
C ASP A 137 16.57 -15.68 -19.30
N PRO A 138 15.71 -15.99 -18.31
CA PRO A 138 14.32 -15.53 -18.28
C PRO A 138 14.17 -14.01 -18.26
N VAL A 139 15.06 -13.29 -17.57
CA VAL A 139 14.99 -11.83 -17.45
C VAL A 139 15.40 -11.19 -18.77
N VAL A 140 16.47 -11.68 -19.39
CA VAL A 140 16.88 -11.21 -20.73
C VAL A 140 15.78 -11.47 -21.76
N TRP A 141 15.14 -12.64 -21.71
CA TRP A 141 14.02 -12.95 -22.58
C TRP A 141 12.86 -11.98 -22.35
N GLU A 142 12.38 -11.83 -21.11
CA GLU A 142 11.25 -10.92 -20.80
C GLU A 142 11.50 -9.47 -21.27
N ARG A 143 12.73 -8.97 -21.16
CA ARG A 143 13.09 -7.62 -21.64
C ARG A 143 12.97 -7.44 -23.15
N GLN A 144 13.06 -8.51 -23.93
CA GLN A 144 12.88 -8.48 -25.38
C GLN A 144 11.42 -8.50 -25.80
N TRP A 145 10.49 -8.65 -24.85
CA TRP A 145 9.08 -8.67 -25.14
C TRP A 145 8.58 -7.30 -25.61
N GLU A 146 7.95 -7.25 -26.79
CA GLU A 146 7.42 -6.02 -27.39
C GLU A 146 6.41 -5.27 -26.50
N HIS A 147 5.80 -5.94 -25.52
CA HIS A 147 4.84 -5.33 -24.62
C HIS A 147 5.39 -5.05 -23.21
N ALA A 148 6.68 -5.29 -22.96
CA ALA A 148 7.29 -5.10 -21.65
C ALA A 148 7.07 -3.68 -21.12
N ASP A 149 7.35 -2.66 -21.93
CA ASP A 149 7.21 -1.25 -21.52
C ASP A 149 5.75 -0.84 -21.32
N ALA A 150 4.85 -1.35 -22.15
CA ALA A 150 3.42 -1.12 -21.98
C ALA A 150 2.89 -1.72 -20.67
N LEU A 151 3.36 -2.91 -20.28
CA LEU A 151 3.03 -3.52 -19.00
C LEU A 151 3.65 -2.73 -17.83
N ARG A 152 4.91 -2.31 -17.93
CA ARG A 152 5.56 -1.47 -16.89
C ARG A 152 4.75 -0.20 -16.62
N ALA A 153 4.34 0.50 -17.69
CA ALA A 153 3.53 1.72 -17.58
C ALA A 153 2.21 1.46 -16.85
N GLN A 154 1.48 0.39 -17.21
CA GLN A 154 0.22 0.06 -16.53
C GLN A 154 0.42 -0.39 -15.08
N ILE A 155 1.52 -1.09 -14.76
CA ILE A 155 1.87 -1.41 -13.37
C ILE A 155 2.10 -0.10 -12.60
N ALA A 156 2.82 0.88 -13.17
CA ALA A 156 3.04 2.18 -12.53
C ALA A 156 1.72 2.93 -12.24
N GLU A 157 0.76 2.91 -13.17
CA GLU A 157 -0.56 3.50 -12.93
C GLU A 157 -1.32 2.80 -11.79
N VAL A 158 -1.24 1.47 -11.73
CA VAL A 158 -1.81 0.69 -10.61
C VAL A 158 -1.10 1.04 -9.31
N ARG A 159 0.22 1.23 -9.30
CA ARG A 159 0.99 1.64 -8.12
C ARG A 159 0.50 2.94 -7.52
N VAL A 160 0.24 3.95 -8.34
CA VAL A 160 -0.33 5.23 -7.89
C VAL A 160 -1.66 5.01 -7.15
N THR A 161 -2.50 4.12 -7.69
CA THR A 161 -3.79 3.77 -7.08
C THR A 161 -3.61 3.06 -5.74
N LEU A 162 -2.68 2.11 -5.65
CA LEU A 162 -2.40 1.34 -4.43
C LEU A 162 -1.75 2.21 -3.35
N ALA A 163 -0.87 3.14 -3.72
CA ALA A 163 -0.30 4.13 -2.81
C ALA A 163 -1.38 5.05 -2.23
N SER A 164 -2.30 5.52 -3.09
CA SER A 164 -3.47 6.29 -2.65
C SER A 164 -4.33 5.49 -1.68
N LEU A 165 -4.62 4.21 -1.97
CA LEU A 165 -5.33 3.34 -1.04
C LEU A 165 -4.57 3.22 0.30
N ALA A 166 -3.26 2.97 0.27
CA ALA A 166 -2.44 2.81 1.47
C ALA A 166 -2.52 4.05 2.39
N GLU A 167 -2.53 5.25 1.82
CA GLU A 167 -2.67 6.49 2.59
C GLU A 167 -4.02 6.59 3.30
N ASN A 168 -5.12 6.26 2.61
CA ASN A 168 -6.45 6.22 3.26
C ASN A 168 -6.47 5.20 4.41
N LEU A 169 -5.89 4.02 4.20
CA LEU A 169 -5.86 2.96 5.21
C LEU A 169 -5.00 3.35 6.42
N ARG A 170 -3.87 4.02 6.19
CA ARG A 170 -2.99 4.57 7.23
C ARG A 170 -3.75 5.56 8.11
N GLU A 171 -4.48 6.49 7.50
CA GLU A 171 -5.27 7.51 8.22
C GLU A 171 -6.40 6.86 9.04
N VAL A 172 -7.14 5.92 8.45
CA VAL A 172 -8.20 5.18 9.17
C VAL A 172 -7.65 4.37 10.34
N ALA A 173 -6.51 3.72 10.16
CA ALA A 173 -5.86 2.91 11.18
C ALA A 173 -5.17 3.75 12.28
N ASP A 174 -5.01 5.06 12.08
CA ASP A 174 -4.32 5.97 13.00
C ASP A 174 -2.88 5.52 13.31
N VAL A 175 -2.13 5.20 12.25
CA VAL A 175 -0.75 4.71 12.34
C VAL A 175 0.25 5.62 11.64
N SER A 176 1.52 5.50 12.04
CA SER A 176 2.63 6.21 11.43
C SER A 176 2.82 5.82 9.97
N ASP A 177 3.39 6.73 9.18
CA ASP A 177 3.79 6.44 7.81
C ASP A 177 4.99 5.48 7.80
N LEU A 178 4.74 4.27 7.31
CA LEU A 178 5.71 3.20 7.07
C LEU A 178 6.22 3.18 5.62
N ILE A 179 5.67 4.01 4.74
CA ILE A 179 6.15 4.20 3.36
C ILE A 179 7.31 5.19 3.38
N ASN A 180 7.12 6.35 4.02
CA ASN A 180 8.15 7.38 4.17
C ASN A 180 8.66 7.40 5.62
N LEU A 181 9.50 6.41 5.96
CA LEU A 181 10.04 6.31 7.31
C LEU A 181 10.85 7.59 7.65
N PRO A 182 10.53 8.30 8.76
CA PRO A 182 11.29 9.46 9.16
C PRO A 182 12.72 9.04 9.51
N ALA A 183 13.70 9.84 9.08
CA ALA A 183 15.09 9.63 9.47
C ALA A 183 15.20 9.64 11.02
N PRO A 184 15.98 8.73 11.63
CA PRO A 184 16.17 8.74 13.07
C PRO A 184 16.78 10.07 13.49
N ARG A 185 16.07 10.81 14.34
CA ARG A 185 16.61 12.00 15.00
C ARG A 185 17.64 11.54 16.03
N TRP A 186 18.91 11.54 15.65
CA TRP A 186 20.00 11.40 16.60
C TRP A 186 19.98 12.62 17.54
N PRO A 187 20.01 12.44 18.86
CA PRO A 187 20.14 13.57 19.76
C PRO A 187 21.47 14.28 19.44
N GLU A 188 21.41 15.58 19.14
CA GLU A 188 22.62 16.40 19.03
C GLU A 188 23.43 16.22 20.32
N SER A 189 24.68 15.79 20.15
CA SER A 189 25.63 15.73 21.26
C SER A 189 25.76 17.13 21.85
N THR A 190 25.11 17.37 22.98
CA THR A 190 25.32 18.55 23.81
C THR A 190 26.75 18.50 24.34
N ALA A 191 27.70 18.97 23.53
CA ALA A 191 29.03 19.28 24.02
C ALA A 191 28.90 20.43 25.04
N PRO A 192 29.39 20.29 26.28
CA PRO A 192 29.32 21.38 27.23
C PRO A 192 30.21 22.52 26.74
N ALA A 193 29.62 23.71 26.63
CA ALA A 193 30.34 24.95 26.35
C ALA A 193 31.42 25.15 27.42
N GLY A 194 32.68 24.86 27.06
CA GLY A 194 33.83 25.18 27.90
C GLY A 194 33.96 26.69 28.04
N ARG A 195 33.57 27.23 29.19
CA ARG A 195 34.14 28.48 29.69
C ARG A 195 35.39 28.12 30.49
N VAL A 196 36.55 28.64 30.07
CA VAL A 196 37.46 29.36 30.96
C VAL A 196 38.29 30.34 30.11
N SER A 197 38.03 31.64 30.26
CA SER A 197 39.03 32.68 30.03
C SER A 197 39.92 32.79 31.27
N PRO A 198 41.18 33.20 31.12
CA PRO A 198 41.71 34.15 32.09
C PRO A 198 42.22 35.43 31.41
N GLU A 199 41.99 36.51 32.15
CA GLU A 199 42.51 37.86 31.96
C GLU A 199 43.99 37.92 31.62
N GLY A 200 44.34 38.94 30.85
CA GLY A 200 45.72 39.32 30.59
C GLY A 200 46.47 39.79 31.84
N ALA A 201 47.78 39.65 31.77
CA ALA A 201 48.71 40.46 32.54
C ALA A 201 49.73 41.06 31.57
N GLN A 202 49.87 42.37 31.67
CA GLN A 202 50.75 43.25 30.91
C GLN A 202 52.23 42.97 31.24
N SER A 203 53.10 43.09 30.24
CA SER A 203 54.35 43.88 30.25
C SER A 203 54.93 43.94 28.84
#